data_AF-A0A7C4NFV2-F1
#
_entry.id   AF-A0A7C4NFV2-F1
#
_cell.length_a   1.000
_cell.length_b   1.000
_cell.length_c   1.000
_cell.angle_alpha   90.00
_cell.angle_beta   90.00
_cell.angle_gamma   90.00
#
_symmetry.space_group_name_H-M   'P 1'
#
loop_
_entity.id
_entity.type
_entity.pdbx_description
1 polymer ?
#
loop_
_entity_poly.entity_id
_entity_poly.type
_entity_poly.pdbx_seq_one_letter_code
_entity_poly.pdbx_strand_id
1 'polypeptide(L)'
;MFYLLRVCTPVRDWNKISDLLNSIENGQIVKHNIDRLFPNRPDLDAVELIMILDCSPDYVKMLRRELATRLSGTIGFFAVYRIKNVEALNV
;
A
#
# COMPACT_ATOMS: atom_id res chain seq x y z
N MET A 1 -15.33 -6.81 4.52
CA MET A 1 -15.59 -6.18 3.20
C MET A 1 -14.25 -6.08 2.49
N PHE A 2 -14.21 -6.32 1.19
CA PHE A 2 -12.94 -6.31 0.48
C PHE A 2 -12.53 -4.92 -0.03
N TYR A 3 -11.27 -4.57 0.18
CA TYR A 3 -10.65 -3.35 -0.34
C TYR A 3 -9.32 -3.68 -1.02
N LEU A 4 -9.02 -3.01 -2.12
CA LEU A 4 -7.70 -3.00 -2.73
C LEU A 4 -6.92 -1.83 -2.16
N LEU A 5 -5.83 -2.10 -1.45
CA LEU A 5 -4.83 -1.12 -1.03
C LEU A 5 -3.65 -1.20 -2.00
N ARG A 6 -3.31 -0.07 -2.62
CA ARG A 6 -2.08 0.10 -3.40
C ARG A 6 -1.25 1.17 -2.72
N VAL A 7 0.02 0.89 -2.47
CA VAL A 7 1.00 1.84 -1.95
C VAL A 7 2.21 1.85 -2.87
N CYS A 8 2.69 3.05 -3.19
CA CYS A 8 3.86 3.26 -4.02
C CYS A 8 4.74 4.34 -3.38
N THR A 9 5.98 4.01 -3.06
CA THR A 9 6.91 4.93 -2.39
C THR A 9 8.32 4.77 -2.93
N PRO A 10 9.18 5.81 -2.86
CA PRO A 10 10.62 5.64 -2.98
C PRO A 10 11.16 4.61 -1.98
N VAL A 11 12.21 3.86 -2.36
CA VAL A 11 12.92 2.94 -1.45
C VAL A 11 13.33 3.62 -0.14
N ARG A 12 13.86 4.85 -0.20
CA ARG A 12 14.28 5.60 1.00
C ARG A 12 13.16 5.93 1.98
N ASP A 13 11.92 5.95 1.51
CA ASP A 13 10.74 6.32 2.30
C ASP A 13 9.93 5.08 2.75
N TRP A 14 10.30 3.88 2.29
CA TRP A 14 9.59 2.62 2.58
C TRP A 14 9.48 2.32 4.08
N ASN A 15 10.55 2.58 4.82
CA ASN A 15 10.60 2.35 6.27
C ASN A 15 9.57 3.17 7.07
N LYS A 16 9.02 4.26 6.52
CA LYS A 16 7.98 5.08 7.17
C LYS A 16 6.63 4.37 7.27
N ILE A 17 6.39 3.40 6.40
CA ILE A 17 5.10 2.72 6.26
C ILE A 17 5.19 1.20 6.38
N SER A 18 6.38 0.61 6.29
CA SER A 18 6.54 -0.85 6.25
C SER A 18 6.07 -1.55 7.51
N ASP A 19 6.27 -0.95 8.69
CA ASP A 19 5.76 -1.47 9.97
C ASP A 19 4.23 -1.51 10.00
N LEU A 20 3.58 -0.42 9.56
CA LEU A 20 2.13 -0.35 9.45
C LEU A 20 1.60 -1.42 8.51
N LEU A 21 2.20 -1.57 7.32
CA LEU A 21 1.79 -2.55 6.32
C LEU A 21 2.01 -3.99 6.81
N ASN A 22 3.12 -4.24 7.51
CA ASN A 22 3.42 -5.55 8.10
C ASN A 22 2.50 -5.92 9.28
N SER A 23 1.87 -4.94 9.94
CA SER A 23 0.89 -5.17 11.02
C SER A 23 -0.52 -5.53 10.53
N ILE A 24 -0.76 -5.51 9.22
CA ILE A 24 -2.07 -5.83 8.64
C ILE A 24 -2.23 -7.36 8.57
N GLU A 25 -2.90 -7.94 9.56
CA GLU A 25 -3.14 -9.39 9.62
C GLU A 25 -4.22 -9.87 8.63
N ASN A 26 -5.18 -9.00 8.31
CA ASN A 26 -6.33 -9.28 7.44
C ASN A 26 -6.10 -8.86 5.98
N GLY A 27 -4.85 -8.91 5.55
CA GLY A 27 -4.42 -8.48 4.22
C GLY A 27 -3.70 -9.58 3.45
N GLN A 28 -4.14 -9.84 2.23
CA GLN A 28 -3.44 -10.71 1.28
C GLN A 28 -2.59 -9.85 0.35
N ILE A 29 -1.28 -10.09 0.31
CA ILE A 29 -0.38 -9.43 -0.64
C ILE A 29 -0.61 -10.02 -2.03
N VAL A 30 -0.95 -9.16 -2.99
CA VAL A 30 -1.14 -9.50 -4.42
C VAL A 30 0.14 -9.21 -5.20
N LYS A 31 0.84 -8.13 -4.85
CA LYS A 31 2.07 -7.70 -5.51
C LYS A 31 2.98 -7.02 -4.51
N HIS A 32 4.27 -7.34 -4.56
CA HIS A 32 5.33 -6.58 -3.91
C HIS A 32 6.55 -6.56 -4.81
N ASN A 33 6.91 -5.40 -5.34
CA ASN A 33 8.04 -5.24 -6.27
C ASN A 33 8.78 -3.92 -6.04
N ILE A 34 10.02 -3.89 -6.49
CA ILE A 34 10.82 -2.67 -6.61
C ILE A 34 11.07 -2.45 -8.10
N ASP A 35 10.49 -1.39 -8.65
CA ASP A 35 10.69 -0.97 -10.03
C ASP A 35 11.91 -0.04 -10.11
N ARG A 36 12.91 -0.48 -10.86
CA ARG A 36 14.15 0.28 -11.08
C ARG A 36 13.91 1.36 -12.12
N LEU A 37 13.70 2.59 -11.65
CA LEU A 37 13.36 3.75 -12.46
C LEU A 37 14.52 4.75 -12.55
N PHE A 38 15.43 4.74 -11.58
CA PHE A 38 16.47 5.76 -11.44
C PHE A 38 17.87 5.12 -11.38
N PRO A 39 18.54 4.90 -12.52
CA PRO A 39 19.85 4.23 -12.58
C PRO A 39 20.92 4.85 -11.68
N ASN A 40 20.89 6.18 -11.51
CA ASN A 40 21.87 6.94 -10.73
C ASN A 40 21.38 7.29 -9.31
N ARG A 41 20.13 6.95 -8.96
CA ARG A 41 19.48 7.26 -7.68
C ARG A 41 18.56 6.11 -7.24
N PRO A 42 19.12 4.92 -6.95
CA PRO A 42 18.31 3.74 -6.60
C PRO A 42 17.52 3.91 -5.30
N ASP A 43 17.89 4.89 -4.46
CA ASP A 43 17.10 5.28 -3.29
C ASP A 43 15.73 5.88 -3.65
N LEU A 44 15.56 6.32 -4.90
CA LEU A 44 14.31 6.84 -5.46
C LEU A 44 13.52 5.78 -6.26
N ASP A 45 14.05 4.57 -6.44
CA ASP A 45 13.32 3.48 -7.10
C ASP A 45 11.98 3.24 -6.40
N ALA A 46 10.98 2.82 -7.19
CA ALA A 46 9.61 2.72 -6.69
C ALA A 46 9.38 1.35 -6.05
N VAL A 47 9.11 1.34 -4.75
CA VAL A 47 8.56 0.18 -4.04
C VAL A 47 7.04 0.23 -4.20
N GLU A 48 6.46 -0.80 -4.81
CA GLU A 48 5.03 -0.97 -4.95
C GLU A 48 4.56 -2.19 -4.14
N LEU A 49 3.56 -1.97 -3.30
CA LEU A 49 2.82 -3.01 -2.57
C LEU A 49 1.34 -2.91 -2.91
N ILE A 50 0.74 -4.04 -3.29
CA ILE A 50 -0.70 -4.18 -3.52
C ILE A 50 -1.23 -5.27 -2.59
N MET A 51 -2.27 -4.95 -1.83
CA MET A 51 -2.94 -5.85 -0.90
C MET A 51 -4.45 -5.86 -1.12
N ILE A 52 -5.07 -7.02 -0.96
CA ILE A 52 -6.51 -7.14 -0.73
C ILE A 52 -6.74 -7.21 0.77
N LEU A 53 -7.57 -6.32 1.30
CA LEU A 53 -7.91 -6.24 2.72
C LEU A 53 -9.32 -6.75 2.95
N ASP A 54 -9.53 -7.68 3.88
CA ASP A 54 -10.87 -7.99 4.40
C ASP A 54 -11.11 -7.28 5.73
N CYS A 55 -11.77 -6.13 5.68
CA CYS A 55 -11.88 -5.24 6.83
C CYS A 55 -13.18 -4.44 6.86
N SER A 56 -13.37 -3.69 7.95
CA SER A 56 -14.47 -2.75 8.10
C SER A 56 -14.15 -1.40 7.43
N PRO A 57 -15.17 -0.62 7.05
CA PRO A 57 -14.96 0.73 6.54
C PRO A 57 -14.20 1.66 7.50
N ASP A 58 -14.35 1.47 8.81
CA ASP A 58 -13.66 2.30 9.81
C ASP A 58 -12.18 1.96 9.91
N TYR A 59 -11.82 0.68 9.78
CA TYR A 59 -10.41 0.28 9.66
C TYR A 59 -9.76 0.91 8.43
N VAL A 60 -10.47 0.98 7.29
CA VAL A 60 -9.98 1.68 6.10
C VAL A 60 -9.79 3.18 6.33
N LYS A 61 -10.72 3.84 7.04
CA LYS A 61 -10.56 5.27 7.38
C LYS A 61 -9.32 5.50 8.24
N MET A 62 -9.08 4.64 9.23
CA MET A 62 -7.88 4.67 10.06
C MET A 62 -6.62 4.47 9.20
N LEU A 63 -6.56 3.43 8.36
CA LEU A 63 -5.43 3.18 7.47
C LEU A 63 -5.13 4.37 6.55
N ARG A 64 -6.17 4.99 5.97
CA ARG A 64 -6.00 6.20 5.13
C ARG A 64 -5.36 7.33 5.90
N ARG A 65 -5.77 7.57 7.15
CA ARG A 65 -5.22 8.63 8.00
C ARG A 65 -3.77 8.36 8.36
N GLU A 66 -3.45 7.13 8.75
CA GLU A 66 -2.08 6.72 9.10
C GLU A 66 -1.14 6.83 7.90
N LEU A 67 -1.53 6.29 6.74
CA LEU A 67 -0.73 6.38 5.51
C LEU A 67 -0.54 7.83 5.06
N ALA A 68 -1.57 8.66 5.09
CA ALA A 68 -1.46 10.09 4.76
C ALA A 68 -0.49 10.82 5.70
N THR A 69 -0.50 10.47 6.98
CA THR A 69 0.38 11.08 7.98
C THR A 69 1.84 10.65 7.75
N ARG A 70 2.08 9.35 7.59
CA ARG A 70 3.42 8.77 7.43
C ARG A 70 4.08 9.13 6.09
N LEU A 71 3.28 9.31 5.04
CA LEU A 71 3.75 9.70 3.71
C LEU A 71 3.80 11.22 3.49
N SER A 72 3.37 12.01 4.47
CA SER A 72 3.45 13.47 4.40
C SER A 72 4.89 13.94 4.14
N GLY A 73 5.06 14.84 3.17
CA GLY A 73 6.38 15.35 2.76
C GLY A 73 7.22 14.36 1.93
N THR A 74 6.67 13.22 1.53
CA THR A 74 7.30 12.30 0.57
C THR A 74 6.68 12.46 -0.82
N ILE A 75 7.29 11.85 -1.83
CA ILE A 75 6.68 11.69 -3.17
C ILE A 75 5.89 10.38 -3.29
N GLY A 76 5.75 9.64 -2.19
CA GLY A 76 4.97 8.41 -2.12
C GLY A 76 3.47 8.69 -2.11
N PHE A 77 2.69 7.73 -2.60
CA PHE A 77 1.24 7.82 -2.61
C PHE A 77 0.60 6.47 -2.31
N PHE A 78 -0.68 6.52 -1.96
CA PHE A 78 -1.49 5.33 -1.76
C PHE A 78 -2.89 5.53 -2.32
N ALA A 79 -3.54 4.43 -2.66
CA ALA A 79 -4.92 4.41 -3.09
C ALA A 79 -5.64 3.24 -2.41
N VAL A 80 -6.87 3.48 -1.96
CA VAL A 80 -7.73 2.43 -1.40
C VAL A 80 -9.05 2.40 -2.16
N TYR A 81 -9.38 1.25 -2.73
CA TYR A 81 -10.62 1.06 -3.51
C TYR A 81 -11.48 0.00 -2.86
N ARG A 82 -12.79 0.25 -2.71
CA ARG A 82 -13.73 -0.77 -2.27
C ARG A 82 -14.00 -1.72 -3.44
N ILE A 83 -13.84 -3.02 -3.20
CA ILE A 83 -14.16 -4.06 -4.19
C ILE A 83 -15.66 -4.36 -4.05
N LYS A 84 -16.42 -4.11 -5.12
CA LYS A 84 -17.89 -4.30 -5.14
C LYS A 84 -18.31 -5.72 -5.48
N ASN A 85 -17.53 -6.41 -6.32
CA ASN A 85 -17.81 -7.79 -6.72
C ASN A 85 -16.67 -8.71 -6.27
N VAL A 86 -16.97 -9.63 -5.35
CA VAL A 86 -16.01 -10.54 -4.74
C VAL A 86 -15.74 -11.76 -5.63
N GLU A 87 -16.64 -12.09 -6.57
CA GLU A 87 -16.44 -13.18 -7.54
C GLU A 87 -15.19 -12.97 -8.40
N ALA A 88 -14.74 -11.72 -8.58
CA ALA A 88 -13.52 -11.36 -9.31
C ALA A 88 -12.22 -11.62 -8.53
N LEU A 89 -12.29 -12.06 -7.27
CA LEU A 89 -11.12 -12.32 -6.42
C LEU A 89 -10.72 -13.81 -6.37
N ASN A 90 -11.51 -14.69 -6.98
CA ASN A 90 -11.16 -16.09 -7.19
C ASN A 90 -10.28 -16.20 -8.45
N VAL A 91 -8.97 -15.99 -8.29
CA VAL A 91 -7.94 -16.33 -9.29
C VAL A 91 -7.12 -17.49 -8.75
#